data_AF-A0AAD6BXH6-F1
#
_entry.id   AF-A0AAD6BXH6-F1
#
_cell.length_a   1.000
_cell.length_b   1.000
_cell.length_c   1.000
_cell.angle_alpha   90.00
_cell.angle_beta   90.00
_cell.angle_gamma   90.00
#
_symmetry.space_group_name_H-M   'P 1'
#
loop_
_entity.id
_entity.type
_entity.pdbx_description
1 polymer ?
#
loop_
_entity_poly.entity_id
_entity_poly.type
_entity_poly.pdbx_seq_one_letter_code
_entity_poly.pdbx_strand_id
1 'polypeptide(L)'
;MTMESRLSALIRRQEVAQLGIGEIKTTEFSKIGPQHQGPDVHLGDETFHSDDDGKIEEDISLPTSSRNIIGKMSWFWVCQIDVVPGYVATPWTSQFSTEFCVGAITVILEAIGILTDYSQPVYLDKSCHPRGLDWMKSNLSTFPPYGVSANHHHGTVISGCYSTAFFSAFRAPLFQIELLRHYGFQVDRHQPSDAANLRSRLTELMAIDSWLSYCGRQPEICGHGPPSDPNIVVVGVGDLLYTMPKLIERTMESFKFEFENLERTAIDGGQQIVQQIAENLLDTLGWKVEGLSPAEKLFALVAMLRASKMALSIVQGTDTSILRDILLNDVQVHLV
;
A
#
# COMPACT_ATOMS: atom_id res chain seq x y z
N MET A 1 -12.88 -51.66 0.28
CA MET A 1 -13.57 -51.04 1.45
C MET A 1 -15.05 -51.33 1.35
N THR A 2 -15.60 -52.04 2.33
CA THR A 2 -16.98 -52.55 2.34
C THR A 2 -17.97 -51.48 2.83
N MET A 3 -19.24 -51.60 2.39
CA MET A 3 -20.34 -50.65 2.64
C MET A 3 -20.60 -50.38 4.14
N GLU A 4 -20.24 -51.32 5.02
CA GLU A 4 -20.35 -51.18 6.47
C GLU A 4 -19.39 -50.12 7.04
N SER A 5 -18.22 -49.90 6.44
CA SER A 5 -17.30 -48.85 6.89
C SER A 5 -17.82 -47.44 6.60
N ARG A 6 -18.73 -47.30 5.62
CA ARG A 6 -19.35 -46.02 5.26
C ARG A 6 -20.56 -45.69 6.13
N LEU A 7 -21.27 -46.70 6.66
CA LEU A 7 -22.41 -46.51 7.56
C LEU A 7 -21.96 -46.13 8.98
N SER A 8 -20.87 -46.72 9.50
CA SER A 8 -20.31 -46.36 10.81
C SER A 8 -19.70 -44.95 10.85
N ALA A 9 -19.21 -44.44 9.70
CA ALA A 9 -18.70 -43.07 9.59
C ALA A 9 -19.83 -42.02 9.47
N LEU A 10 -21.00 -42.40 8.98
CA LEU A 10 -22.17 -41.51 8.89
C LEU A 10 -22.85 -41.35 10.26
N ILE A 11 -22.94 -42.43 11.05
CA ILE A 11 -23.53 -42.41 12.39
C ILE A 11 -22.66 -41.60 13.37
N ARG A 12 -21.32 -41.72 13.29
CA ARG A 12 -20.40 -40.88 14.09
C ARG A 12 -20.40 -39.39 13.72
N ARG A 13 -20.84 -39.01 12.51
CA ARG A 13 -20.96 -37.60 12.10
C ARG A 13 -22.27 -36.96 12.55
N GLN A 14 -23.27 -37.74 12.93
CA GLN A 14 -24.55 -37.23 13.42
C GLN A 14 -24.58 -37.03 14.95
N GLU A 15 -23.76 -37.76 15.71
CA GLU A 15 -23.66 -37.61 17.17
C GLU A 15 -22.77 -36.44 17.62
N VAL A 16 -21.86 -35.94 16.78
CA VAL A 16 -21.03 -34.75 17.08
C VAL A 16 -21.79 -33.44 16.79
N ALA A 17 -22.87 -33.49 15.99
CA ALA A 17 -23.67 -32.32 15.65
C ALA A 17 -24.79 -31.99 16.68
N GLN A 18 -24.96 -32.79 17.74
CA GLN A 18 -25.98 -32.58 18.79
C GLN A 18 -25.43 -32.22 20.18
N LEU A 19 -24.12 -32.05 20.34
CA LEU A 19 -23.50 -31.66 21.62
C LEU A 19 -22.57 -30.46 21.41
N GLY A 20 -23.11 -29.24 21.55
CA GLY A 20 -22.30 -28.02 21.53
C GLY A 20 -23.02 -26.72 21.22
N ILE A 21 -24.32 -26.62 21.52
CA ILE A 21 -25.03 -25.34 21.59
C ILE A 21 -24.68 -24.72 22.95
N GLY A 22 -23.96 -23.60 22.94
CA GLY A 22 -23.62 -22.84 24.14
C GLY A 22 -23.60 -21.35 23.83
N GLU A 23 -24.60 -20.64 24.35
CA GLU A 23 -24.81 -19.20 24.28
C GLU A 23 -23.59 -18.40 24.78
N ILE A 24 -23.23 -17.31 24.09
CA ILE A 24 -22.40 -16.25 24.68
C ILE A 24 -23.18 -14.94 24.65
N LYS A 25 -23.46 -14.48 25.87
CA LYS A 25 -24.14 -13.23 26.23
C LYS A 25 -23.27 -12.02 25.91
N THR A 26 -23.94 -10.97 25.49
CA THR A 26 -23.54 -9.56 25.51
C THR A 26 -23.14 -9.10 26.92
N THR A 27 -22.03 -8.36 27.03
CA THR A 27 -21.74 -7.55 28.22
C THR A 27 -21.21 -6.18 27.81
N GLU A 28 -21.93 -5.15 28.26
CA GLU A 28 -21.58 -3.73 28.23
C GLU A 28 -20.37 -3.44 29.12
N PHE A 29 -19.59 -2.40 28.79
CA PHE A 29 -18.81 -1.67 29.78
C PHE A 29 -18.90 -0.15 29.55
N SER A 30 -19.40 0.52 30.58
CA SER A 30 -19.58 1.96 30.70
C SER A 30 -18.36 2.65 31.32
N LYS A 31 -18.08 3.86 30.81
CA LYS A 31 -17.65 5.10 31.51
C LYS A 31 -17.00 4.98 32.89
N ILE A 32 -15.76 5.49 33.04
CA ILE A 32 -15.34 6.34 34.18
C ILE A 32 -14.30 7.37 33.68
N GLY A 33 -14.54 8.65 33.96
CA GLY A 33 -13.56 9.75 33.98
C GLY A 33 -13.53 10.39 35.39
N PRO A 34 -12.90 11.56 35.59
CA PRO A 34 -11.55 11.70 36.12
C PRO A 34 -11.49 12.39 37.50
N GLN A 35 -10.33 12.41 38.17
CA GLN A 35 -10.04 13.35 39.26
C GLN A 35 -8.59 13.89 39.23
N HIS A 36 -8.53 15.22 39.30
CA HIS A 36 -7.38 16.11 39.54
C HIS A 36 -6.83 15.98 40.96
N GLN A 37 -5.54 16.31 41.15
CA GLN A 37 -5.06 17.36 42.08
C GLN A 37 -3.55 17.61 41.90
N GLY A 38 -3.17 18.87 41.67
CA GLY A 38 -1.80 19.38 41.84
C GLY A 38 -1.46 19.62 43.31
N PRO A 39 -0.26 20.16 43.61
CA PRO A 39 -0.21 21.60 43.82
C PRO A 39 1.06 22.32 43.32
N ASP A 40 0.88 23.62 43.09
CA ASP A 40 1.87 24.67 42.85
C ASP A 40 2.76 24.95 44.09
N VAL A 41 4.03 25.31 43.88
CA VAL A 41 4.74 26.34 44.68
C VAL A 41 5.70 27.14 43.77
N HIS A 42 5.73 28.44 44.05
CA HIS A 42 6.19 29.60 43.31
C HIS A 42 7.70 29.96 43.40
N LEU A 43 8.13 30.73 42.38
CA LEU A 43 8.97 31.95 42.37
C LEU A 43 10.49 31.88 42.58
N GLY A 44 11.19 32.55 41.65
CA GLY A 44 12.58 33.02 41.78
C GLY A 44 13.13 33.57 40.46
N ASP A 45 12.89 34.86 40.20
CA ASP A 45 13.55 35.70 39.19
C ASP A 45 15.07 35.76 39.42
N GLU A 46 15.86 35.93 38.34
CA GLU A 46 16.94 36.94 38.23
C GLU A 46 17.68 36.83 36.89
N THR A 47 17.42 37.80 36.00
CA THR A 47 18.31 38.22 34.91
C THR A 47 19.51 39.01 35.46
N PHE A 48 20.67 38.98 34.78
CA PHE A 48 21.40 40.15 34.24
C PHE A 48 22.78 39.78 33.63
N HIS A 49 23.05 40.32 32.42
CA HIS A 49 24.31 40.76 31.75
C HIS A 49 25.67 40.10 32.03
N SER A 50 26.71 40.16 31.19
CA SER A 50 27.06 40.45 29.79
C SER A 50 28.56 40.11 29.73
N ASP A 51 29.11 39.70 28.58
CA ASP A 51 30.39 40.23 28.07
C ASP A 51 30.86 39.48 26.81
N ASP A 52 31.29 40.32 25.89
CA ASP A 52 31.81 40.11 24.54
C ASP A 52 33.29 39.68 24.60
N ASP A 53 33.71 38.76 23.73
CA ASP A 53 35.06 38.74 23.15
C ASP A 53 35.23 37.66 22.06
N GLY A 54 35.22 38.11 20.80
CA GLY A 54 36.32 37.82 19.86
C GLY A 54 36.42 36.45 19.15
N LYS A 55 35.94 36.43 17.89
CA LYS A 55 36.52 35.78 16.68
C LYS A 55 36.87 34.28 16.70
N ILE A 56 36.24 33.52 15.81
CA ILE A 56 36.82 32.88 14.60
C ILE A 56 35.63 32.53 13.68
N GLU A 57 35.45 33.27 12.59
CA GLU A 57 34.59 32.86 11.48
C GLU A 57 35.38 31.83 10.66
N GLU A 58 35.16 30.55 10.92
CA GLU A 58 35.45 29.50 9.95
C GLU A 58 34.25 29.37 9.02
N ASP A 59 34.47 29.84 7.80
CA ASP A 59 33.56 29.83 6.67
C ASP A 59 33.37 28.38 6.17
N ILE A 60 32.65 27.56 6.95
CA ILE A 60 32.20 26.23 6.52
C ILE A 60 30.98 26.43 5.63
N SER A 61 31.26 26.68 4.36
CA SER A 61 30.28 26.55 3.27
C SER A 61 29.84 25.09 3.17
N LEU A 62 28.85 24.72 4.00
CA LEU A 62 28.09 23.48 3.84
C LEU A 62 27.40 23.50 2.47
N PRO A 63 27.49 22.41 1.68
CA PRO A 63 26.83 22.35 0.39
C PRO A 63 25.33 22.50 0.59
N THR A 64 24.74 23.39 -0.20
CA THR A 64 23.33 23.76 -0.20
C THR A 64 22.45 22.65 -0.79
N SER A 65 22.67 21.40 -0.38
CA SER A 65 21.91 20.23 -0.79
C SER A 65 21.25 19.62 0.44
N SER A 66 20.12 20.21 0.84
CA SER A 66 19.01 19.60 1.61
C SER A 66 18.26 20.69 2.40
N ARG A 67 17.74 21.72 1.73
CA ARG A 67 16.49 22.29 2.24
C ARG A 67 15.45 21.20 2.06
N ASN A 68 15.18 20.44 3.12
CA ASN A 68 13.97 19.65 3.22
C ASN A 68 12.80 20.62 3.04
N ILE A 69 12.28 20.70 1.82
CA ILE A 69 11.07 21.46 1.54
C ILE A 69 9.95 20.72 2.26
N ILE A 70 9.57 21.24 3.43
CA ILE A 70 8.41 20.81 4.18
C ILE A 70 7.22 20.78 3.20
N GLY A 71 6.56 19.62 3.07
CA GLY A 71 5.34 19.46 2.25
C GLY A 71 5.48 18.74 0.91
N LYS A 72 6.67 18.23 0.52
CA LYS A 72 6.76 17.34 -0.66
C LYS A 72 6.16 15.98 -0.37
N MET A 73 5.19 15.57 -1.18
CA MET A 73 4.60 14.24 -1.13
C MET A 73 5.63 13.22 -1.67
N SER A 74 6.12 12.30 -0.83
CA SER A 74 7.08 11.26 -1.24
C SER A 74 6.41 9.89 -1.44
N TRP A 75 7.12 8.94 -2.05
CA TRP A 75 6.65 7.57 -2.23
C TRP A 75 6.30 6.89 -0.90
N PHE A 76 7.01 7.23 0.18
CA PHE A 76 6.70 6.76 1.54
C PHE A 76 5.26 7.13 1.93
N TRP A 77 4.84 8.36 1.67
CA TRP A 77 3.48 8.81 2.01
C TRP A 77 2.44 8.31 1.01
N VAL A 78 2.71 8.40 -0.30
CA VAL A 78 1.74 8.00 -1.33
C VAL A 78 1.34 6.54 -1.22
N CYS A 79 2.29 5.65 -0.93
CA CYS A 79 1.99 4.23 -0.84
C CYS A 79 1.00 3.89 0.29
N GLN A 80 0.83 4.79 1.28
CA GLN A 80 -0.02 4.61 2.46
C GLN A 80 -1.35 5.37 2.40
N ILE A 81 -1.56 6.26 1.42
CA ILE A 81 -2.79 7.08 1.32
C ILE A 81 -4.02 6.19 1.21
N ASP A 82 -5.03 6.39 2.04
CA ASP A 82 -6.31 5.66 1.97
C ASP A 82 -7.04 5.94 0.64
N VAL A 83 -7.69 4.92 0.09
CA VAL A 83 -8.54 5.09 -1.11
C VAL A 83 -9.94 5.47 -0.64
N VAL A 84 -10.29 6.75 -0.82
CA VAL A 84 -11.57 7.31 -0.39
C VAL A 84 -12.48 7.55 -1.61
N PRO A 85 -13.79 7.27 -1.53
CA PRO A 85 -14.74 7.68 -2.55
C PRO A 85 -14.71 9.19 -2.79
N GLY A 86 -14.65 9.62 -4.06
CA GLY A 86 -14.73 11.04 -4.41
C GLY A 86 -13.66 11.46 -5.42
N TYR A 87 -12.99 12.58 -5.12
CA TYR A 87 -12.01 13.22 -5.99
C TYR A 87 -10.60 13.08 -5.43
N VAL A 88 -9.63 13.02 -6.34
CA VAL A 88 -8.21 13.13 -6.01
C VAL A 88 -7.70 14.45 -6.57
N ALA A 89 -7.00 15.20 -5.74
CA ALA A 89 -6.37 16.47 -6.12
C ALA A 89 -4.88 16.26 -6.37
N THR A 90 -4.32 17.01 -7.32
CA THR A 90 -2.86 17.10 -7.45
C THR A 90 -2.28 17.81 -6.23
N PRO A 91 -1.11 17.40 -5.71
CA PRO A 91 -0.45 18.12 -4.65
C PRO A 91 0.21 19.36 -5.25
N TRP A 92 0.18 20.46 -4.50
CA TRP A 92 0.86 21.72 -4.81
C TRP A 92 2.35 21.56 -5.12
N THR A 93 2.96 20.53 -4.54
CA THR A 93 4.35 20.12 -4.77
C THR A 93 4.38 18.60 -4.95
N SER A 94 4.22 18.15 -6.20
CA SER A 94 4.41 16.76 -6.59
C SER A 94 5.83 16.54 -7.09
N GLN A 95 6.45 15.44 -6.70
CA GLN A 95 7.68 14.92 -7.34
C GLN A 95 7.38 13.82 -8.37
N PHE A 96 6.10 13.53 -8.61
CA PHE A 96 5.64 12.48 -9.52
C PHE A 96 5.25 13.07 -10.86
N SER A 97 5.64 12.38 -11.93
CA SER A 97 5.22 12.64 -13.32
C SER A 97 4.39 11.46 -13.85
N THR A 98 3.64 11.69 -14.93
CA THR A 98 2.89 10.60 -15.59
C THR A 98 3.86 9.55 -16.11
N GLU A 99 5.00 9.98 -16.65
CA GLU A 99 6.07 9.17 -17.21
C GLU A 99 6.66 8.24 -16.16
N PHE A 100 7.02 8.78 -14.98
CA PHE A 100 7.51 7.97 -13.87
C PHE A 100 6.45 6.93 -13.48
N CYS A 101 5.21 7.35 -13.21
CA CYS A 101 4.18 6.44 -12.71
C CYS A 101 3.85 5.32 -13.71
N VAL A 102 3.71 5.65 -15.00
CA VAL A 102 3.42 4.67 -16.06
C VAL A 102 4.63 3.77 -16.31
N GLY A 103 5.85 4.32 -16.31
CA GLY A 103 7.08 3.54 -16.42
C GLY A 103 7.22 2.51 -15.30
N ALA A 104 6.96 2.94 -14.05
CA ALA A 104 6.94 2.05 -12.90
C ALA A 104 5.86 0.96 -13.02
N ILE A 105 4.62 1.32 -13.38
CA ILE A 105 3.55 0.34 -13.61
C ILE A 105 3.98 -0.70 -14.66
N THR A 106 4.57 -0.25 -15.77
CA THR A 106 5.03 -1.11 -16.87
C THR A 106 6.02 -2.15 -16.38
N VAL A 107 7.07 -1.73 -15.67
CA VAL A 107 8.12 -2.63 -15.16
C VAL A 107 7.58 -3.54 -14.06
N ILE A 108 6.76 -3.02 -13.14
CA ILE A 108 6.21 -3.80 -12.03
C ILE A 108 5.27 -4.89 -12.55
N LEU A 109 4.46 -4.60 -13.56
CA LEU A 109 3.60 -5.61 -14.19
C LEU A 109 4.43 -6.73 -14.84
N GLU A 110 5.53 -6.39 -15.52
CA GLU A 110 6.45 -7.38 -16.08
C GLU A 110 7.11 -8.22 -14.98
N ALA A 111 7.57 -7.59 -13.90
CA ALA A 111 8.17 -8.29 -12.75
C ALA A 111 7.18 -9.23 -12.06
N ILE A 112 5.90 -8.84 -11.91
CA ILE A 112 4.84 -9.73 -11.42
C ILE A 112 4.64 -10.89 -12.41
N GLY A 113 4.65 -10.61 -13.71
CA GLY A 113 4.59 -11.63 -14.77
C GLY A 113 5.70 -12.66 -14.61
N ILE A 114 6.97 -12.22 -14.59
CA ILE A 114 8.13 -13.10 -14.39
C ILE A 114 7.99 -13.94 -13.11
N LEU A 115 7.61 -13.33 -11.99
CA LEU A 115 7.51 -14.04 -10.70
C LEU A 115 6.36 -15.05 -10.64
N THR A 116 5.36 -14.92 -11.51
CA THR A 116 4.15 -15.75 -11.52
C THR A 116 4.01 -16.57 -12.80
N ASP A 117 5.08 -16.73 -13.57
CA ASP A 117 5.08 -17.41 -14.88
C ASP A 117 4.00 -16.86 -15.83
N TYR A 118 3.78 -15.54 -15.76
CA TYR A 118 2.79 -14.75 -16.50
C TYR A 118 1.35 -15.20 -16.30
N SER A 119 1.07 -15.92 -15.20
CA SER A 119 -0.30 -16.27 -14.80
C SER A 119 -1.05 -15.12 -14.15
N GLN A 120 -0.36 -14.05 -13.75
CA GLN A 120 -0.90 -12.86 -13.11
C GLN A 120 -0.28 -11.57 -13.69
N PRO A 121 -0.97 -10.42 -13.56
CA PRO A 121 -2.34 -10.25 -13.06
C PRO A 121 -3.40 -10.75 -14.04
N VAL A 122 -4.63 -10.97 -13.53
CA VAL A 122 -5.79 -11.26 -14.36
C VAL A 122 -6.49 -9.96 -14.74
N TYR A 123 -6.75 -9.77 -16.03
CA TYR A 123 -7.43 -8.59 -16.52
C TYR A 123 -8.94 -8.79 -16.66
N LEU A 124 -9.72 -7.87 -16.10
CA LEU A 124 -11.17 -7.85 -16.13
C LEU A 124 -11.65 -6.90 -17.22
N ASP A 125 -12.30 -7.39 -18.27
CA ASP A 125 -12.91 -6.55 -19.31
C ASP A 125 -14.16 -5.81 -18.77
N LYS A 126 -13.91 -4.80 -17.94
CA LYS A 126 -14.87 -3.99 -17.19
C LYS A 126 -14.37 -2.56 -17.10
N SER A 127 -15.29 -1.61 -17.08
CA SER A 127 -14.97 -0.19 -16.88
C SER A 127 -14.54 0.10 -15.45
N CYS A 128 -15.22 -0.46 -14.45
CA CYS A 128 -14.86 -0.35 -13.03
C CYS A 128 -14.80 -1.73 -12.39
N HIS A 129 -14.03 -1.85 -11.32
CA HIS A 129 -13.90 -3.11 -10.61
C HIS A 129 -15.21 -3.40 -9.86
N PRO A 130 -15.89 -4.55 -10.05
CA PRO A 130 -17.22 -4.79 -9.48
C PRO A 130 -17.27 -4.62 -7.95
N ARG A 131 -16.37 -5.30 -7.23
CA ARG A 131 -16.29 -5.22 -5.76
C ARG A 131 -15.92 -3.82 -5.27
N GLY A 132 -14.89 -3.19 -5.84
CA GLY A 132 -14.52 -1.82 -5.52
C GLY A 132 -15.64 -0.82 -5.80
N LEU A 133 -16.44 -1.02 -6.86
CA LEU A 133 -17.58 -0.15 -7.17
C LEU A 133 -18.69 -0.26 -6.12
N ASP A 134 -19.03 -1.48 -5.69
CA ASP A 134 -20.07 -1.69 -4.67
C ASP A 134 -19.61 -1.16 -3.30
N TRP A 135 -18.33 -1.34 -2.96
CA TRP A 135 -17.71 -0.76 -1.76
C TRP A 135 -17.75 0.76 -1.78
N MET A 136 -17.35 1.36 -2.90
CA MET A 136 -17.36 2.81 -3.11
C MET A 136 -18.76 3.40 -3.05
N LYS A 137 -19.77 2.72 -3.63
CA LYS A 137 -21.19 3.14 -3.54
C LYS A 137 -21.72 3.09 -2.11
N SER A 138 -21.14 2.24 -1.27
CA SER A 138 -21.44 2.19 0.17
C SER A 138 -20.72 3.29 0.96
N ASN A 139 -20.03 4.21 0.27
CA ASN A 139 -19.24 5.29 0.83
C ASN A 139 -18.15 4.81 1.81
N LEU A 140 -17.57 3.64 1.53
CA LEU A 140 -16.51 3.03 2.32
C LEU A 140 -15.15 3.24 1.67
N SER A 141 -14.14 3.49 2.50
CA SER A 141 -12.75 3.61 2.09
C SER A 141 -12.01 2.28 2.19
N THR A 142 -10.85 2.18 1.54
CA THR A 142 -9.88 1.09 1.77
C THR A 142 -8.53 1.65 2.17
N PHE A 143 -7.73 0.83 2.83
CA PHE A 143 -6.37 1.17 3.21
C PHE A 143 -5.49 -0.09 3.16
N PRO A 144 -4.21 0.06 2.75
CA PRO A 144 -3.28 -1.05 2.69
C PRO A 144 -2.87 -1.49 4.11
N PRO A 145 -2.46 -2.74 4.30
CA PRO A 145 -2.13 -3.29 5.63
C PRO A 145 -0.88 -2.69 6.28
N TYR A 146 -0.08 -1.94 5.51
CA TYR A 146 1.15 -1.26 5.94
C TYR A 146 0.98 0.27 6.06
N GLY A 147 -0.25 0.79 5.89
CA GLY A 147 -0.52 2.21 6.06
C GLY A 147 -0.59 2.63 7.54
N VAL A 148 -0.34 3.90 7.84
CA VAL A 148 -0.47 4.44 9.21
C VAL A 148 -1.85 4.17 9.81
N SER A 149 -2.91 4.28 9.00
CA SER A 149 -4.29 3.94 9.40
C SER A 149 -4.48 2.47 9.76
N ALA A 150 -3.58 1.57 9.31
CA ALA A 150 -3.66 0.13 9.52
C ALA A 150 -3.07 -0.35 10.84
N ASN A 151 -2.43 0.52 11.63
CA ASN A 151 -1.83 0.21 12.94
C ASN A 151 -2.82 -0.41 13.95
N HIS A 152 -4.13 -0.44 13.65
CA HIS A 152 -5.14 -1.13 14.44
C HIS A 152 -5.98 -2.17 13.67
N HIS A 153 -5.92 -2.27 12.32
CA HIS A 153 -6.96 -2.96 11.52
C HIS A 153 -6.45 -3.94 10.44
N HIS A 154 -5.14 -4.18 10.28
CA HIS A 154 -4.59 -5.15 9.31
C HIS A 154 -5.08 -4.95 7.85
N GLY A 155 -5.32 -3.69 7.45
CA GLY A 155 -5.84 -3.34 6.12
C GLY A 155 -7.32 -3.67 5.90
N THR A 156 -7.88 -3.19 4.78
CA THR A 156 -9.29 -3.45 4.41
C THR A 156 -9.40 -4.61 3.43
N VAL A 157 -10.25 -5.61 3.73
CA VAL A 157 -10.67 -6.64 2.76
C VAL A 157 -12.13 -6.38 2.39
N ILE A 158 -12.38 -6.08 1.12
CA ILE A 158 -13.71 -5.79 0.60
C ILE A 158 -14.58 -7.05 0.63
N SER A 159 -15.85 -6.93 0.97
CA SER A 159 -16.77 -8.07 0.91
C SER A 159 -17.08 -8.47 -0.53
N GLY A 160 -17.18 -9.78 -0.80
CA GLY A 160 -17.58 -10.29 -2.11
C GLY A 160 -17.10 -11.70 -2.38
N CYS A 161 -17.43 -12.20 -3.58
CA CYS A 161 -16.93 -13.47 -4.08
C CYS A 161 -15.57 -13.27 -4.76
N TYR A 162 -14.63 -14.16 -4.43
CA TYR A 162 -13.26 -14.11 -4.91
C TYR A 162 -12.92 -15.39 -5.68
N SER A 163 -12.36 -15.22 -6.88
CA SER A 163 -11.68 -16.30 -7.57
C SER A 163 -10.33 -16.53 -6.93
N THR A 164 -10.07 -17.75 -6.47
CA THR A 164 -8.79 -18.12 -5.86
C THR A 164 -7.85 -18.74 -6.88
N ALA A 165 -6.55 -18.49 -6.70
CA ALA A 165 -5.47 -19.08 -7.45
C ALA A 165 -4.40 -19.58 -6.47
N PHE A 166 -3.72 -20.65 -6.85
CA PHE A 166 -2.57 -21.12 -6.11
C PHE A 166 -1.33 -20.37 -6.57
N PHE A 167 -0.61 -19.79 -5.61
CA PHE A 167 0.67 -19.14 -5.84
C PHE A 167 1.72 -20.05 -5.19
N SER A 168 2.71 -20.50 -5.95
CA SER A 168 3.74 -21.45 -5.47
C SER A 168 4.47 -20.97 -4.21
N ALA A 169 4.58 -19.65 -4.05
CA ALA A 169 5.20 -19.00 -2.89
C ALA A 169 4.35 -19.01 -1.61
N PHE A 170 3.06 -19.39 -1.67
CA PHE A 170 2.12 -19.33 -0.56
C PHE A 170 1.53 -20.71 -0.26
N ARG A 171 1.32 -21.02 1.02
CA ARG A 171 0.69 -22.28 1.45
C ARG A 171 -0.81 -22.31 1.21
N ALA A 172 -1.46 -21.16 1.35
CA ALA A 172 -2.89 -21.01 1.13
C ALA A 172 -3.17 -20.40 -0.25
N PRO A 173 -4.26 -20.81 -0.94
CA PRO A 173 -4.72 -20.11 -2.12
C PRO A 173 -5.01 -18.64 -1.77
N LEU A 174 -4.52 -17.72 -2.61
CA LEU A 174 -4.89 -16.31 -2.54
C LEU A 174 -5.95 -16.03 -3.60
N PHE A 175 -6.68 -14.93 -3.46
CA PHE A 175 -7.45 -14.48 -4.60
C PHE A 175 -6.56 -13.81 -5.65
N GLN A 176 -7.02 -13.82 -6.90
CA GLN A 176 -6.26 -13.32 -8.04
C GLN A 176 -5.98 -11.81 -7.92
N ILE A 177 -4.86 -11.37 -8.50
CA ILE A 177 -4.55 -9.95 -8.65
C ILE A 177 -5.36 -9.47 -9.85
N GLU A 178 -6.53 -8.90 -9.60
CA GLU A 178 -7.46 -8.44 -10.63
C GLU A 178 -7.17 -6.97 -11.02
N LEU A 179 -6.86 -6.73 -12.29
CA LEU A 179 -6.71 -5.40 -12.88
C LEU A 179 -7.77 -5.16 -13.95
N LEU A 180 -8.08 -3.90 -14.25
CA LEU A 180 -9.07 -3.54 -15.26
C LEU A 180 -8.54 -3.69 -16.68
N ARG A 181 -9.46 -4.05 -17.58
CA ARG A 181 -9.35 -4.10 -19.04
C ARG A 181 -8.26 -5.04 -19.55
N HIS A 182 -7.07 -4.51 -19.83
CA HIS A 182 -5.96 -5.23 -20.45
C HIS A 182 -4.64 -4.48 -20.20
N TYR A 183 -3.50 -5.14 -20.44
CA TYR A 183 -2.16 -4.56 -20.27
C TYR A 183 -2.02 -3.17 -20.93
N GLY A 184 -2.40 -3.03 -22.20
CA GLY A 184 -2.29 -1.75 -22.92
C GLY A 184 -3.05 -0.59 -22.25
N PHE A 185 -4.15 -0.86 -21.55
CA PHE A 185 -4.84 0.17 -20.78
C PHE A 185 -4.00 0.57 -19.57
N GLN A 186 -3.40 -0.39 -18.87
CA GLN A 186 -2.61 -0.13 -17.65
C GLN A 186 -1.38 0.74 -17.90
N VAL A 187 -0.82 0.70 -19.10
CA VAL A 187 0.41 1.41 -19.49
C VAL A 187 0.16 2.58 -20.45
N ASP A 188 -1.10 2.99 -20.62
CA ASP A 188 -1.46 4.12 -21.49
C ASP A 188 -1.18 5.46 -20.79
N ARG A 189 -0.30 6.27 -21.38
CA ARG A 189 0.08 7.60 -20.89
C ARG A 189 -0.97 8.66 -21.17
N HIS A 190 -1.85 8.42 -22.13
CA HIS A 190 -2.78 9.41 -22.68
C HIS A 190 -4.21 9.22 -22.18
N GLN A 191 -4.39 8.47 -21.09
CA GLN A 191 -5.71 8.31 -20.48
C GLN A 191 -6.29 9.68 -20.07
N PRO A 192 -7.57 9.95 -20.39
CA PRO A 192 -8.20 11.21 -20.01
C PRO A 192 -8.32 11.35 -18.50
N SER A 193 -8.03 12.54 -17.98
CA SER A 193 -8.34 12.94 -16.60
C SER A 193 -9.81 13.33 -16.52
N ASP A 194 -10.68 12.33 -16.40
CA ASP A 194 -12.13 12.52 -16.22
C ASP A 194 -12.66 11.70 -15.02
N ALA A 195 -13.88 12.03 -14.59
CA ALA A 195 -14.52 11.39 -13.44
C ALA A 195 -14.76 9.89 -13.64
N ALA A 196 -14.94 9.43 -14.89
CA ALA A 196 -15.16 8.02 -15.17
C ALA A 196 -13.86 7.21 -15.02
N ASN A 197 -12.75 7.73 -15.53
CA ASN A 197 -11.42 7.13 -15.36
C ASN A 197 -10.95 7.19 -13.91
N LEU A 198 -11.18 8.31 -13.21
CA LEU A 198 -10.87 8.40 -11.79
C LEU A 198 -11.63 7.32 -10.99
N ARG A 199 -12.95 7.20 -11.22
CA ARG A 199 -13.74 6.13 -10.59
C ARG A 199 -13.17 4.75 -10.89
N SER A 200 -12.81 4.50 -12.16
CA SER A 200 -12.22 3.23 -12.58
C SER A 200 -10.94 2.92 -11.78
N ARG A 201 -10.01 3.87 -11.69
CA ARG A 201 -8.76 3.74 -10.93
C ARG A 201 -8.98 3.55 -9.43
N LEU A 202 -9.87 4.33 -8.83
CA LEU A 202 -10.18 4.19 -7.41
C LEU A 202 -10.78 2.82 -7.10
N THR A 203 -11.72 2.31 -7.92
CA THR A 203 -12.28 0.97 -7.71
C THR A 203 -11.24 -0.15 -7.87
N GLU A 204 -10.27 0.01 -8.77
CA GLU A 204 -9.15 -0.92 -8.94
C GLU A 204 -8.17 -0.85 -7.76
N LEU A 205 -7.81 0.36 -7.31
CA LEU A 205 -7.00 0.57 -6.11
C LEU A 205 -7.63 -0.06 -4.87
N MET A 206 -8.94 0.06 -4.69
CA MET A 206 -9.68 -0.60 -3.63
C MET A 206 -9.53 -2.14 -3.71
N ALA A 207 -9.58 -2.72 -4.91
CA ALA A 207 -9.37 -4.15 -5.10
C ALA A 207 -7.92 -4.57 -4.78
N ILE A 208 -6.95 -3.76 -5.16
CA ILE A 208 -5.53 -3.97 -4.82
C ILE A 208 -5.30 -3.87 -3.31
N ASP A 209 -5.88 -2.88 -2.63
CA ASP A 209 -5.83 -2.77 -1.17
C ASP A 209 -6.44 -4.00 -0.50
N SER A 210 -7.54 -4.52 -1.04
CA SER A 210 -8.13 -5.79 -0.59
C SER A 210 -7.14 -6.95 -0.72
N TRP A 211 -6.50 -7.08 -1.88
CA TRP A 211 -5.50 -8.12 -2.13
C TRP A 211 -4.34 -8.03 -1.15
N LEU A 212 -3.76 -6.84 -1.01
CA LEU A 212 -2.67 -6.59 -0.06
C LEU A 212 -3.11 -6.90 1.37
N SER A 213 -4.31 -6.52 1.77
CA SER A 213 -4.79 -6.76 3.13
C SER A 213 -5.02 -8.24 3.43
N TYR A 214 -5.50 -9.01 2.44
CA TYR A 214 -5.65 -10.46 2.58
C TYR A 214 -4.30 -11.18 2.57
N CYS A 215 -3.43 -10.84 1.61
CA CYS A 215 -2.09 -11.40 1.49
C CYS A 215 -1.21 -11.04 2.70
N GLY A 216 -1.37 -9.83 3.24
CA GLY A 216 -0.64 -9.34 4.40
C GLY A 216 -0.97 -10.09 5.69
N ARG A 217 -2.04 -10.90 5.73
CA ARG A 217 -2.41 -11.75 6.87
C ARG A 217 -1.85 -13.17 6.75
N GLN A 218 -1.22 -13.50 5.63
CA GLN A 218 -0.63 -14.82 5.42
C GLN A 218 0.65 -14.96 6.27
N PRO A 219 0.95 -16.16 6.79
CA PRO A 219 2.10 -16.39 7.65
C PRO A 219 3.44 -16.07 6.96
N GLU A 220 3.50 -16.19 5.64
CA GLU A 220 4.65 -15.81 4.82
C GLU A 220 4.94 -14.30 4.85
N ILE A 221 3.95 -13.46 5.17
CA ILE A 221 4.07 -11.99 5.17
C ILE A 221 4.09 -11.39 6.57
N CYS A 222 3.18 -11.81 7.47
CA CYS A 222 3.04 -11.18 8.78
C CYS A 222 3.93 -11.75 9.89
N GLY A 223 4.63 -12.87 9.66
CA GLY A 223 5.55 -13.49 10.63
C GLY A 223 4.91 -13.94 11.96
N HIS A 224 3.59 -13.81 12.14
CA HIS A 224 2.85 -14.09 13.37
C HIS A 224 1.65 -15.04 13.16
N GLY A 225 1.76 -16.00 12.23
CA GLY A 225 0.81 -17.11 12.18
C GLY A 225 1.10 -18.13 13.30
N PRO A 226 0.10 -18.75 13.94
CA PRO A 226 0.37 -19.88 14.83
C PRO A 226 1.12 -20.96 14.03
N PRO A 227 2.18 -21.58 14.58
CA PRO A 227 2.82 -22.70 13.91
C PRO A 227 1.75 -23.78 13.74
N SER A 228 1.29 -23.95 12.51
CA SER A 228 0.32 -25.00 12.16
C SER A 228 0.97 -26.38 12.26
N ASP A 229 2.30 -26.41 12.40
CA ASP A 229 3.12 -27.59 12.64
C ASP A 229 4.40 -27.16 13.43
N PRO A 230 4.66 -27.75 14.60
CA PRO A 230 5.87 -27.45 15.39
C PRO A 230 7.18 -27.89 14.71
N ASN A 231 7.13 -28.60 13.59
CA ASN A 231 8.31 -29.01 12.82
C ASN A 231 8.69 -28.05 11.68
N ILE A 232 7.94 -26.95 11.49
CA ILE A 232 8.13 -26.05 10.35
C ILE A 232 8.69 -24.71 10.81
N VAL A 233 9.94 -24.42 10.41
CA VAL A 233 10.54 -23.09 10.54
C VAL A 233 9.83 -22.15 9.56
N VAL A 234 9.02 -21.22 10.08
CA VAL A 234 8.49 -20.10 9.30
C VAL A 234 9.59 -19.07 9.19
N VAL A 235 10.28 -19.03 8.05
CA VAL A 235 11.29 -18.00 7.73
C VAL A 235 10.56 -16.78 7.16
N GLY A 236 9.74 -16.13 7.98
CA GLY A 236 9.27 -14.77 7.71
C GLY A 236 10.20 -13.82 8.44
N VAL A 237 11.07 -13.11 7.72
CA VAL A 237 12.12 -12.29 8.35
C VAL A 237 11.55 -10.93 8.75
N GLY A 238 10.71 -10.91 9.79
CA GLY A 238 10.40 -9.74 10.62
C GLY A 238 9.88 -8.49 9.90
N ASP A 239 8.63 -8.15 10.19
CA ASP A 239 8.03 -6.82 10.03
C ASP A 239 8.09 -6.21 8.61
N LEU A 240 7.89 -7.04 7.57
CA LEU A 240 7.77 -6.57 6.19
C LEU A 240 6.71 -5.47 6.07
N LEU A 241 5.56 -5.65 6.75
CA LEU A 241 4.49 -4.66 6.74
C LEU A 241 4.95 -3.31 7.30
N TYR A 242 5.68 -3.29 8.42
CA TYR A 242 6.18 -2.05 9.02
C TYR A 242 7.26 -1.37 8.15
N THR A 243 8.09 -2.18 7.47
CA THR A 243 9.19 -1.67 6.64
C THR A 243 8.79 -1.37 5.19
N MET A 244 7.58 -1.79 4.77
CA MET A 244 7.11 -1.69 3.38
C MET A 244 7.14 -0.26 2.83
N PRO A 245 6.66 0.78 3.52
CA PRO A 245 6.70 2.13 2.98
C PRO A 245 8.12 2.62 2.67
N LYS A 246 9.10 2.23 3.51
CA LYS A 246 10.50 2.60 3.30
C LYS A 246 11.15 1.81 2.17
N LEU A 247 10.79 0.53 2.04
CA LEU A 247 11.21 -0.31 0.91
C LEU A 247 10.71 0.27 -0.42
N ILE A 248 9.42 0.64 -0.48
CA ILE A 248 8.82 1.28 -1.65
C ILE A 248 9.56 2.57 -1.97
N GLU A 249 9.71 3.48 -1.01
CA GLU A 249 10.37 4.76 -1.24
C GLU A 249 11.78 4.59 -1.82
N ARG A 250 12.59 3.75 -1.18
CA ARG A 250 13.96 3.51 -1.63
C ARG A 250 14.01 2.92 -3.04
N THR A 251 13.17 1.93 -3.32
CA THR A 251 13.17 1.21 -4.60
C THR A 251 12.66 2.10 -5.73
N MET A 252 11.59 2.86 -5.47
CA MET A 252 11.04 3.78 -6.46
C MET A 252 12.03 4.90 -6.79
N GLU A 253 12.74 5.45 -5.79
CA GLU A 253 13.78 6.46 -6.03
C GLU A 253 15.02 5.87 -6.73
N SER A 254 15.41 4.62 -6.43
CA SER A 254 16.58 4.01 -7.09
C SER A 254 16.36 3.70 -8.56
N PHE A 255 15.13 3.38 -8.96
CA PHE A 255 14.75 3.11 -10.35
C PHE A 255 14.14 4.32 -11.07
N LYS A 256 14.18 5.51 -10.44
CA LYS A 256 13.52 6.71 -10.97
C LYS A 256 13.94 7.02 -12.41
N PHE A 257 15.25 6.95 -12.68
CA PHE A 257 15.78 7.26 -14.01
C PHE A 257 15.23 6.28 -15.06
N GLU A 258 15.24 4.99 -14.76
CA GLU A 258 14.73 3.93 -15.63
C GLU A 258 13.23 4.12 -15.90
N PHE A 259 12.45 4.43 -14.87
CA PHE A 259 11.01 4.62 -15.02
C PHE A 259 10.65 5.88 -15.83
N GLU A 260 11.32 7.00 -15.57
CA GLU A 260 11.05 8.26 -16.29
C GLU A 260 11.46 8.18 -17.77
N ASN A 261 12.51 7.42 -18.09
CA ASN A 261 13.08 7.33 -19.44
C ASN A 261 12.67 6.07 -20.20
N LEU A 262 11.73 5.29 -19.69
CA LEU A 262 11.23 4.11 -20.39
C LEU A 262 10.34 4.56 -21.56
N GLU A 263 10.87 4.79 -22.76
CA GLU A 263 10.09 5.34 -23.88
C GLU A 263 9.09 4.34 -24.48
N ARG A 264 9.41 3.05 -24.45
CA ARG A 264 8.65 1.98 -25.13
C ARG A 264 8.17 0.93 -24.14
N THR A 265 6.91 0.57 -24.24
CA THR A 265 6.32 -0.56 -23.49
C THR A 265 6.43 -1.86 -24.31
N ALA A 266 5.93 -2.97 -23.75
CA ALA A 266 5.81 -4.25 -24.45
C ALA A 266 5.18 -4.12 -25.85
N ILE A 267 4.09 -3.33 -25.93
CA ILE A 267 3.30 -3.15 -27.15
C ILE A 267 4.00 -2.28 -28.19
N ASP A 268 4.97 -1.46 -27.77
CA ASP A 268 5.76 -0.58 -28.65
C ASP A 268 7.09 -1.22 -29.09
N GLY A 269 7.27 -2.53 -28.81
CA GLY A 269 8.48 -3.27 -29.10
C GLY A 269 9.62 -3.05 -28.08
N GLY A 270 9.29 -2.53 -26.88
CA GLY A 270 10.24 -2.32 -25.77
C GLY A 270 10.42 -3.53 -24.84
N GLN A 271 9.81 -4.68 -25.14
CA GLN A 271 9.70 -5.82 -24.22
C GLN A 271 11.03 -6.25 -23.57
N GLN A 272 12.09 -6.38 -24.36
CA GLN A 272 13.39 -6.84 -23.85
C GLN A 272 13.98 -5.87 -22.82
N ILE A 273 13.81 -4.56 -23.04
CA ILE A 273 14.28 -3.52 -22.12
C ILE A 273 13.45 -3.57 -20.83
N VAL A 274 12.12 -3.68 -20.96
CA VAL A 274 11.21 -3.79 -19.82
C VAL A 274 11.56 -5.02 -18.97
N GLN A 275 11.80 -6.16 -19.61
CA GLN A 275 12.20 -7.42 -18.95
C GLN A 275 13.52 -7.27 -18.20
N GLN A 276 14.54 -6.69 -18.83
CA GLN A 276 15.82 -6.46 -18.19
C GLN A 276 15.69 -5.59 -16.93
N ILE A 277 14.89 -4.52 -16.99
CA ILE A 277 14.66 -3.64 -15.83
C ILE A 277 13.84 -4.38 -14.77
N ALA A 278 12.87 -5.21 -15.16
CA ALA A 278 12.05 -5.99 -14.26
C ALA A 278 12.86 -7.07 -13.50
N GLU A 279 13.78 -7.75 -14.18
CA GLU A 279 14.73 -8.69 -13.55
C GLU A 279 15.64 -7.96 -12.57
N ASN A 280 16.21 -6.81 -12.96
CA ASN A 280 17.02 -5.97 -12.06
C ASN A 280 16.22 -5.51 -10.83
N LEU A 281 14.94 -5.16 -11.01
CA LEU A 281 14.04 -4.80 -9.91
C LEU A 281 13.85 -5.97 -8.96
N LEU A 282 13.56 -7.17 -9.48
CA LEU A 282 13.41 -8.39 -8.68
C LEU A 282 14.67 -8.76 -7.89
N ASP A 283 15.84 -8.54 -8.46
CA ASP A 283 17.13 -8.78 -7.80
C ASP A 283 17.43 -7.72 -6.73
N THR A 284 16.99 -6.48 -6.93
CA THR A 284 17.15 -5.40 -5.96
C THR A 284 16.22 -5.53 -4.76
N LEU A 285 15.08 -6.23 -4.91
CA LEU A 285 14.12 -6.49 -3.83
C LEU A 285 14.72 -7.45 -2.78
N GLY A 286 15.46 -6.86 -1.83
CA GLY A 286 16.12 -7.59 -0.74
C GLY A 286 17.30 -6.81 -0.17
N TRP A 287 17.16 -6.21 1.01
CA TRP A 287 18.24 -5.45 1.66
C TRP A 287 18.94 -6.22 2.79
N LYS A 288 18.36 -7.34 3.23
CA LYS A 288 18.97 -8.25 4.21
C LYS A 288 19.85 -9.26 3.46
N VAL A 289 20.81 -9.84 4.18
CA VAL A 289 21.80 -10.81 3.66
C VAL A 289 21.16 -11.97 2.88
N GLU A 290 19.88 -12.27 3.12
CA GLU A 290 19.12 -13.37 2.49
C GLU A 290 18.09 -12.92 1.43
N GLY A 291 17.95 -11.62 1.16
CA GLY A 291 16.94 -11.08 0.23
C GLY A 291 15.50 -11.22 0.73
N LEU A 292 14.51 -10.79 -0.08
CA LEU A 292 13.10 -11.10 0.17
C LEU A 292 12.77 -12.48 -0.40
N SER A 293 11.96 -13.27 0.31
CA SER A 293 11.40 -14.52 -0.21
C SER A 293 10.46 -14.26 -1.41
N PRO A 294 10.15 -15.27 -2.26
CA PRO A 294 9.25 -15.09 -3.40
C PRO A 294 7.87 -14.52 -3.01
N ALA A 295 7.33 -14.90 -1.84
CA ALA A 295 6.06 -14.38 -1.33
C ALA A 295 6.16 -12.88 -0.99
N GLU A 296 7.23 -12.50 -0.29
CA GLU A 296 7.51 -11.12 0.09
C GLU A 296 7.80 -10.24 -1.14
N LYS A 297 8.51 -10.77 -2.15
CA LYS A 297 8.72 -10.08 -3.44
C LYS A 297 7.40 -9.82 -4.15
N LEU A 298 6.51 -10.81 -4.24
CA LEU A 298 5.20 -10.62 -4.86
C LEU A 298 4.38 -9.56 -4.12
N PHE A 299 4.37 -9.64 -2.78
CA PHE A 299 3.69 -8.65 -1.95
C PHE A 299 4.25 -7.23 -2.17
N ALA A 300 5.57 -7.08 -2.17
CA ALA A 300 6.25 -5.80 -2.40
C ALA A 300 5.95 -5.23 -3.80
N LEU A 301 5.96 -6.06 -4.84
CA LEU A 301 5.60 -5.65 -6.20
C LEU A 301 4.17 -5.14 -6.28
N VAL A 302 3.20 -5.86 -5.69
CA VAL A 302 1.79 -5.40 -5.68
C VAL A 302 1.64 -4.11 -4.86
N ALA A 303 2.39 -3.95 -3.77
CA ALA A 303 2.41 -2.73 -2.98
C ALA A 303 3.01 -1.53 -3.76
N MET A 304 4.07 -1.75 -4.54
CA MET A 304 4.63 -0.74 -5.45
C MET A 304 3.68 -0.41 -6.61
N LEU A 305 2.98 -1.42 -7.15
CA LEU A 305 1.94 -1.22 -8.18
C LEU A 305 0.84 -0.31 -7.64
N ARG A 306 0.37 -0.59 -6.43
CA ARG A 306 -0.61 0.22 -5.70
C ARG A 306 -0.12 1.66 -5.54
N ALA A 307 1.11 1.84 -5.06
CA ALA A 307 1.70 3.17 -4.87
C ALA A 307 1.80 3.94 -6.19
N SER A 308 2.24 3.30 -7.26
CA SER A 308 2.38 3.90 -8.60
C SER A 308 1.03 4.31 -9.17
N LYS A 309 -0.01 3.49 -8.97
CA LYS A 309 -1.38 3.80 -9.41
C LYS A 309 -2.03 4.90 -8.59
N MET A 310 -1.75 4.96 -7.28
CA MET A 310 -2.18 6.07 -6.43
C MET A 310 -1.48 7.36 -6.86
N ALA A 311 -0.17 7.34 -7.07
CA ALA A 311 0.60 8.47 -7.59
C ALA A 311 0.04 8.95 -8.94
N LEU A 312 -0.25 8.04 -9.87
CA LEU A 312 -0.84 8.38 -11.17
C LEU A 312 -2.22 9.02 -11.02
N SER A 313 -3.05 8.53 -10.09
CA SER A 313 -4.36 9.12 -9.79
C SER A 313 -4.25 10.52 -9.20
N ILE A 314 -3.18 10.77 -8.43
CA ILE A 314 -2.84 12.07 -7.87
C ILE A 314 -2.34 13.02 -8.96
N VAL A 315 -1.37 12.61 -9.79
CA VAL A 315 -0.79 13.40 -10.88
C VAL A 315 -1.85 13.81 -11.90
N GLN A 316 -2.80 12.92 -12.18
CA GLN A 316 -3.90 13.19 -13.10
C GLN A 316 -5.18 13.61 -12.36
N GLY A 317 -5.07 14.00 -11.09
CA GLY A 317 -6.15 14.58 -10.31
C GLY A 317 -6.54 15.96 -10.80
N THR A 318 -7.57 16.55 -10.18
CA THR A 318 -7.95 17.93 -10.47
C THR A 318 -6.84 18.88 -10.00
N ASP A 319 -6.45 19.82 -10.87
CA ASP A 319 -5.49 20.85 -10.49
C ASP A 319 -6.10 21.80 -9.48
N THR A 320 -5.61 21.73 -8.24
CA THR A 320 -6.05 22.60 -7.17
C THR A 320 -5.16 23.83 -7.02
N SER A 321 -4.11 24.04 -7.83
CA SER A 321 -3.15 25.17 -7.74
C SER A 321 -3.78 26.54 -7.47
N ILE A 322 -4.92 26.82 -8.10
CA ILE A 322 -5.71 28.05 -7.90
C ILE A 322 -6.25 28.18 -6.47
N LEU A 323 -6.70 27.08 -5.85
CA LEU A 323 -7.22 27.09 -4.48
C LEU A 323 -6.16 27.47 -3.45
N ARG A 324 -4.86 27.23 -3.68
CA ARG A 324 -3.81 27.59 -2.69
C ARG A 324 -3.45 29.04 -2.87
N ASP A 325 -3.47 29.54 -4.09
CA ASP A 325 -3.32 30.97 -4.30
C ASP A 325 -4.44 31.71 -3.57
N ILE A 326 -5.67 31.18 -3.56
CA ILE A 326 -6.74 31.69 -2.72
C ILE A 326 -6.39 31.55 -1.23
N LEU A 327 -6.09 30.34 -0.73
CA LEU A 327 -5.86 30.10 0.70
C LEU A 327 -4.64 30.84 1.27
N LEU A 328 -3.58 31.04 0.47
CA LEU A 328 -2.37 31.74 0.91
C LEU A 328 -2.55 33.25 0.90
N ASN A 329 -3.36 33.79 -0.01
CA ASN A 329 -3.58 35.22 -0.15
C ASN A 329 -4.82 35.72 0.62
N ASP A 330 -5.70 34.81 1.06
CA ASP A 330 -6.88 35.19 1.83
C ASP A 330 -6.52 35.41 3.31
N VAL A 331 -6.68 36.67 3.74
CA VAL A 331 -6.42 37.14 5.11
C VAL A 331 -7.30 36.41 6.15
N GLN A 332 -8.48 35.90 5.76
CA GLN A 332 -9.35 35.17 6.68
C GLN A 332 -8.78 33.80 7.11
N VAL A 333 -7.91 33.19 6.29
CA VAL A 333 -7.26 31.90 6.62
C VAL A 333 -6.11 32.11 7.62
N HIS A 334 -5.50 33.30 7.65
CA HIS A 334 -4.41 33.65 8.58
C HIS A 334 -4.90 34.18 9.94
N LEU A 335 -6.21 34.30 10.15
CA LEU A 335 -6.82 34.85 11.37
C LEU A 335 -7.58 33.81 12.23
N VAL A 336 -7.55 32.52 11.86
CA VAL A 336 -8.14 31.39 12.62
C VAL A 336 -7.03 30.52 13.19
#